data_AF-A0A914PN09-F1
#
_entry.id   AF-A0A914PN09-F1
#
_cell.length_a   1.000
_cell.length_b   1.000
_cell.length_c   1.000
_cell.angle_alpha   90.00
_cell.angle_beta   90.00
_cell.angle_gamma   90.00
#
_symmetry.space_group_name_H-M   'P 1'
#
loop_
_entity.id
_entity.type
_entity.pdbx_description
1 polymer ?
#
loop_
_entity_poly.entity_id
_entity_poly.type
_entity_poly.pdbx_seq_one_letter_code
_entity_poly.pdbx_strand_id
1 'polypeptide(L)'
;MLMAPSVTPWFSDLPGAGSNNPAFRVIDYNPKTWDYNEIDTYYINLTQLNLQPSTTQWQLEYSMKKDYNLKSIDAPSMNNLLEEMKKNDTVFMKYIKYNSVLWEPKLPEGEFRDAQLCSIEFPDLDEYDACMKKDETTTTTVTNDPITSTIISDNPPSTLSPTTEATTTNFSPKSKKSLTLWSFAWLSLIILT
;
A
#
# COMPACT_ATOMS: atom_id res chain seq x y z
N MET A 1 -15.50 0.32 9.78
CA MET A 1 -14.55 1.02 10.68
C MET A 1 -13.81 2.08 9.87
N LEU A 2 -13.40 3.20 10.48
CA LEU A 2 -12.64 4.26 9.81
C LEU A 2 -11.27 4.41 10.49
N MET A 3 -10.20 4.09 9.78
CA MET A 3 -8.83 4.23 10.28
C MET A 3 -8.31 5.65 9.95
N ALA A 4 -7.82 6.35 10.97
CA ALA A 4 -7.21 7.67 10.80
C ALA A 4 -5.70 7.53 10.57
N PRO A 5 -5.08 8.42 9.76
CA PRO A 5 -3.64 8.43 9.59
C PRO A 5 -2.91 8.94 10.84
N SER A 6 -1.60 8.79 10.84
CA SER A 6 -0.74 9.22 11.94
C SER A 6 -0.23 10.66 11.76
N VAL A 7 0.06 11.33 12.88
CA VAL A 7 0.86 12.56 12.87
C VAL A 7 2.35 12.25 12.67
N THR A 8 2.84 11.11 13.16
CA THR A 8 4.24 10.74 12.95
C THR A 8 4.46 10.22 11.52
N PRO A 9 5.44 10.73 10.76
CA PRO A 9 5.78 10.27 9.42
C PRO A 9 6.82 9.13 9.47
N TRP A 10 6.72 8.25 10.46
CA TRP A 10 7.71 7.21 10.66
C TRP A 10 7.72 6.23 9.48
N PHE A 11 8.92 5.90 9.01
CA PHE A 11 9.12 4.94 7.93
C PHE A 11 9.17 3.53 8.51
N SER A 12 8.27 2.69 8.02
CA SER A 12 8.29 1.27 8.36
C SER A 12 9.37 0.53 7.57
N ASP A 13 10.10 -0.35 8.24
CA ASP A 13 11.04 -1.28 7.61
C ASP A 13 10.36 -2.54 7.04
N LEU A 14 9.01 -2.62 7.12
CA LEU A 14 8.26 -3.75 6.58
C LEU A 14 8.24 -3.71 5.04
N PRO A 15 8.42 -4.87 4.36
CA PRO A 15 8.31 -4.94 2.91
C PRO A 15 6.96 -4.42 2.41
N GLY A 16 6.99 -3.55 1.39
CA GLY A 16 5.78 -2.93 0.83
C GLY A 16 5.13 -1.85 1.69
N ALA A 17 5.63 -1.60 2.89
CA ALA A 17 5.14 -0.51 3.73
C ALA A 17 5.76 0.83 3.31
N GLY A 18 4.95 1.89 3.36
CA GLY A 18 5.35 3.26 3.10
C GLY A 18 5.49 4.10 4.37
N SER A 19 5.63 5.41 4.17
CA SER A 19 5.40 6.44 5.18
C SER A 19 4.16 7.25 4.80
N ASN A 20 3.83 8.25 5.60
CA ASN A 20 2.75 9.19 5.36
C ASN A 20 3.20 10.61 5.71
N ASN A 21 2.63 11.61 5.04
CA ASN A 21 2.70 12.96 5.59
C ASN A 21 1.94 13.02 6.95
N PRO A 22 2.34 13.88 7.90
CA PRO A 22 1.56 14.09 9.11
C PRO A 22 0.13 14.51 8.77
N ALA A 23 -0.85 13.84 9.36
CA ALA A 23 -2.26 14.09 9.13
C ALA A 23 -3.13 14.00 10.39
N PHE A 24 -4.28 14.68 10.35
CA PHE A 24 -5.37 14.51 11.30
C PHE A 24 -6.71 14.55 10.57
N ARG A 25 -7.78 14.13 11.25
CA ARG A 25 -9.12 14.06 10.68
C ARG A 25 -10.13 14.78 11.56
N VAL A 26 -11.05 15.50 10.91
CA VAL A 26 -12.21 16.14 11.54
C VAL A 26 -13.46 15.45 11.02
N ILE A 27 -14.33 15.02 11.94
CA ILE A 27 -15.58 14.34 11.61
C ILE A 27 -16.73 15.28 11.97
N ASP A 28 -17.50 15.67 10.95
CA ASP A 28 -18.78 16.33 11.13
C ASP A 28 -19.88 15.27 11.16
N TYR A 29 -20.76 15.35 12.15
CA TYR A 29 -21.81 14.35 12.36
C TYR A 29 -23.10 15.00 12.88
N ASN A 30 -24.22 14.35 12.62
CA ASN A 30 -25.52 14.77 13.11
C ASN A 30 -25.67 14.35 14.60
N PRO A 31 -25.84 15.28 15.55
CA PRO A 31 -25.90 14.94 16.97
C PRO A 31 -27.19 14.20 17.39
N LYS A 32 -28.19 14.11 16.51
CA LYS A 32 -29.45 13.38 16.77
C LYS A 32 -29.41 11.95 16.24
N THR A 33 -28.87 11.75 15.05
CA THR A 33 -28.83 10.42 14.39
C THR A 33 -27.49 9.73 14.50
N TRP A 34 -26.43 10.48 14.83
CA TRP A 34 -25.03 10.04 14.84
C TRP A 34 -24.47 9.69 13.46
N ASP A 35 -25.20 10.02 12.40
CA ASP A 35 -24.72 9.84 11.03
C ASP A 35 -23.59 10.83 10.74
N TYR A 36 -22.58 10.38 10.01
CA TYR A 36 -21.53 11.26 9.52
C TYR A 36 -22.08 12.17 8.40
N ASN A 37 -21.92 13.48 8.57
CA ASN A 37 -22.23 14.46 7.54
C ASN A 37 -21.09 14.55 6.52
N GLU A 38 -19.85 14.62 7.03
CA GLU A 38 -18.61 14.70 6.27
C GLU A 38 -17.40 14.26 7.13
N ILE A 39 -16.35 13.78 6.47
CA ILE A 39 -15.07 13.45 7.09
C ILE A 39 -13.96 14.11 6.30
N ASP A 40 -13.37 15.14 6.89
CA ASP A 40 -12.28 15.91 6.30
C ASP A 40 -10.94 15.45 6.87
N THR A 41 -10.02 15.03 6.01
CA THR A 41 -8.64 14.73 6.41
C THR A 41 -7.76 15.92 6.03
N TYR A 42 -6.97 16.40 6.97
CA TYR A 42 -6.00 17.47 6.79
C TYR A 42 -4.60 16.90 6.90
N TYR A 43 -3.69 17.41 6.09
CA TYR A 43 -2.29 17.01 6.10
C TYR A 43 -1.37 18.22 5.99
N ILE A 44 -0.10 18.02 6.30
CA ILE A 44 0.94 18.99 6.01
C ILE A 44 2.03 18.32 5.17
N ASN A 45 2.41 18.94 4.05
CA ASN A 45 3.45 18.41 3.20
C ASN A 45 4.80 18.47 3.96
N LEU A 46 5.30 17.31 4.38
CA LEU A 46 6.49 17.22 5.24
C LEU A 46 7.75 17.74 4.54
N THR A 47 7.87 17.48 3.23
CA THR A 47 8.98 17.98 2.43
C THR A 47 9.00 19.51 2.42
N GLN A 48 7.84 20.14 2.21
CA GLN A 48 7.72 21.60 2.27
C GLN A 48 7.95 22.12 3.69
N LEU A 49 7.41 21.45 4.71
CA LEU A 49 7.58 21.85 6.11
C LEU A 49 9.05 21.87 6.53
N ASN A 50 9.82 20.86 6.11
CA ASN A 50 11.25 20.81 6.38
C ASN A 50 12.04 21.93 5.68
N LEU A 51 11.57 22.39 4.52
CA LEU A 51 12.19 23.49 3.77
C LEU A 51 11.73 24.88 4.28
N GLN A 52 10.50 25.01 4.75
CA GLN A 52 9.82 26.27 5.05
C GLN A 52 8.98 26.19 6.35
N PRO A 53 9.60 25.92 7.50
CA PRO A 53 8.88 25.57 8.73
C PRO A 53 7.95 26.66 9.29
N SER A 54 8.22 27.93 8.97
CA SER A 54 7.43 29.07 9.45
C SER A 54 6.23 29.41 8.57
N THR A 55 6.16 28.88 7.34
CA THR A 55 5.14 29.27 6.35
C THR A 55 4.34 28.11 5.80
N THR A 56 4.82 26.87 5.93
CA THR A 56 4.02 25.69 5.53
C THR A 56 2.82 25.53 6.45
N GLN A 57 1.63 25.44 5.87
CA GLN A 57 0.37 25.31 6.59
C GLN A 57 -0.22 23.93 6.39
N TRP A 58 -1.06 23.51 7.35
CA TRP A 58 -1.97 22.39 7.16
C TRP A 58 -2.96 22.69 6.04
N GLN A 59 -3.25 21.70 5.21
CA GLN A 59 -4.12 21.81 4.05
C GLN A 59 -5.18 20.71 4.11
N LEU A 60 -6.36 21.00 3.59
CA LEU A 60 -7.35 19.95 3.34
C LEU A 60 -6.78 18.98 2.31
N GLU A 61 -6.66 17.71 2.69
CA GLU A 61 -6.27 16.64 1.77
C GLU A 61 -7.48 16.23 0.93
N TYR A 62 -8.55 15.80 1.60
CA TYR A 62 -9.79 15.36 0.98
C TYR A 62 -10.97 15.41 1.95
N SER A 63 -12.17 15.56 1.40
CA SER A 63 -13.46 15.42 2.05
C SER A 63 -14.09 14.10 1.60
N MET A 64 -14.21 13.10 2.46
CA MET A 64 -14.62 11.74 2.09
C MET A 64 -15.90 11.68 1.25
N LYS A 65 -16.96 12.35 1.68
CA LYS A 65 -18.25 12.29 0.99
C LYS A 65 -18.19 13.00 -0.35
N LYS A 66 -17.61 14.21 -0.39
CA LYS A 66 -17.47 15.00 -1.62
C LYS A 66 -16.54 14.34 -2.64
N ASP A 67 -15.36 13.91 -2.22
CA ASP A 67 -14.33 13.40 -3.12
C ASP A 67 -14.67 12.04 -3.70
N TYR A 68 -15.34 11.17 -2.95
CA TYR A 68 -15.84 9.90 -3.48
C TYR A 68 -17.28 9.98 -4.01
N ASN A 69 -17.88 11.18 -4.03
CA ASN A 69 -19.25 11.40 -4.47
C ASN A 69 -20.27 10.46 -3.78
N LEU A 70 -20.11 10.25 -2.48
CA LEU A 70 -20.95 9.37 -1.69
C LEU A 70 -22.25 10.09 -1.28
N LYS A 71 -23.35 9.34 -1.21
CA LYS A 71 -24.63 9.88 -0.69
C LYS A 71 -24.62 9.96 0.84
N SER A 72 -24.04 8.94 1.47
CA SER A 72 -23.87 8.79 2.92
C SER A 72 -22.52 8.12 3.20
N ILE A 73 -22.02 8.28 4.43
CA ILE A 73 -20.85 7.54 4.92
C ILE A 73 -21.39 6.45 5.86
N ASP A 74 -21.99 5.42 5.28
CA ASP A 74 -22.54 4.25 5.97
C ASP A 74 -21.95 2.96 5.39
N ALA A 75 -22.20 1.82 6.05
CA ALA A 75 -21.63 0.54 5.63
C ALA A 75 -21.98 0.17 4.17
N PRO A 76 -23.24 0.30 3.70
CA PRO A 76 -23.57 0.04 2.29
C PRO A 76 -22.82 0.94 1.30
N SER A 77 -22.72 2.25 1.57
CA SER A 77 -22.02 3.18 0.68
C SER A 77 -20.52 2.91 0.63
N MET A 78 -19.92 2.60 1.78
CA MET A 78 -18.50 2.22 1.84
C MET A 78 -18.23 0.89 1.14
N ASN A 79 -19.14 -0.09 1.25
CA ASN A 79 -19.03 -1.35 0.52
C ASN A 79 -19.14 -1.15 -1.00
N ASN A 80 -20.05 -0.29 -1.46
CA ASN A 80 -20.16 0.05 -2.88
C ASN A 80 -18.88 0.73 -3.41
N LEU A 81 -18.25 1.60 -2.61
CA LEU A 81 -16.96 2.20 -2.95
C LEU A 81 -15.86 1.13 -3.06
N LEU A 82 -15.81 0.17 -2.14
CA LEU A 82 -14.90 -0.97 -2.22
C LEU A 82 -15.12 -1.80 -3.50
N GLU A 83 -16.37 -2.10 -3.82
CA GLU A 83 -16.74 -2.82 -5.05
C GLU A 83 -16.34 -2.08 -6.33
N GLU A 84 -16.30 -0.75 -6.29
CA GLU A 84 -15.78 0.07 -7.38
C GLU A 84 -14.25 0.04 -7.43
N MET A 85 -13.56 0.15 -6.28
CA MET A 85 -12.10 0.06 -6.20
C MET A 85 -11.56 -1.25 -6.78
N LYS A 86 -12.23 -2.38 -6.55
CA LYS A 86 -11.85 -3.68 -7.12
C LYS A 86 -11.82 -3.69 -8.65
N LYS A 87 -12.68 -2.88 -9.29
CA LYS A 87 -12.92 -2.88 -10.76
C LYS A 87 -12.30 -1.69 -11.47
N ASN A 88 -11.94 -0.64 -10.74
CA ASN A 88 -11.50 0.63 -11.30
C ASN A 88 -10.23 1.14 -10.61
N ASP A 89 -9.09 0.98 -11.29
CA ASP A 89 -7.78 1.44 -10.80
C ASP A 89 -7.70 2.94 -10.57
N THR A 90 -8.52 3.75 -11.24
CA THR A 90 -8.53 5.20 -10.98
C THR A 90 -9.08 5.50 -9.60
N VAL A 91 -10.14 4.79 -9.19
CA VAL A 91 -10.78 4.96 -7.88
C VAL A 91 -9.89 4.33 -6.81
N PHE A 92 -9.32 3.17 -7.07
CA PHE A 92 -8.36 2.56 -6.15
C PHE A 92 -7.09 3.40 -5.99
N MET A 93 -6.54 3.99 -7.06
CA MET A 93 -5.42 4.91 -6.97
C MET A 93 -5.78 6.16 -6.16
N LYS A 94 -7.02 6.65 -6.25
CA LYS A 94 -7.51 7.74 -5.39
C LYS A 94 -7.48 7.34 -3.91
N TYR A 95 -7.90 6.13 -3.58
CA TYR A 95 -7.74 5.57 -2.24
C TYR A 95 -6.28 5.48 -1.79
N ILE A 96 -5.39 4.95 -2.63
CA ILE A 96 -3.97 4.79 -2.29
C ILE A 96 -3.28 6.14 -2.04
N LYS A 97 -3.64 7.17 -2.81
CA LYS A 97 -3.19 8.55 -2.57
C LYS A 97 -3.54 9.02 -1.17
N TYR A 98 -4.76 8.79 -0.71
CA TYR A 98 -5.20 9.22 0.62
C TYR A 98 -4.73 8.29 1.75
N ASN A 99 -4.58 6.98 1.48
CA ASN A 99 -4.04 6.01 2.45
C ASN A 99 -2.60 6.35 2.85
N SER A 100 -1.79 6.79 1.88
CA SER A 100 -0.41 7.25 2.09
C SER A 100 -0.29 8.72 2.48
N VAL A 101 -1.41 9.43 2.66
CA VAL A 101 -1.43 10.88 2.91
C VAL A 101 -0.57 11.64 1.89
N LEU A 102 -0.75 11.34 0.60
CA LEU A 102 -0.01 11.90 -0.53
C LEU A 102 1.51 11.68 -0.49
N TRP A 103 2.01 10.74 0.31
CA TRP A 103 3.42 10.39 0.37
C TRP A 103 3.79 9.37 -0.72
N GLU A 104 4.41 9.86 -1.80
CA GLU A 104 4.90 9.07 -2.94
C GLU A 104 3.96 7.91 -3.39
N PRO A 105 2.66 8.18 -3.61
CA PRO A 105 1.70 7.13 -3.86
C PRO A 105 2.00 6.41 -5.19
N LYS A 106 1.98 5.08 -5.15
CA LYS A 106 2.10 4.20 -6.32
C LYS A 106 1.01 3.16 -6.24
N LEU A 107 0.41 2.83 -7.39
CA LEU A 107 -0.61 1.79 -7.46
C LEU A 107 0.03 0.45 -7.03
N PRO A 108 -0.49 -0.23 -6.00
CA PRO A 108 0.03 -1.53 -5.63
C PRO A 108 -0.43 -2.58 -6.65
N GLU A 109 0.42 -3.58 -6.85
CA GLU A 109 0.24 -4.67 -7.81
C GLU A 109 0.43 -6.02 -7.09
N GLY A 110 -0.11 -7.09 -7.68
CA GLY A 110 -0.03 -8.46 -7.14
C GLY A 110 -0.48 -8.55 -5.68
N GLU A 111 0.30 -9.28 -4.87
CA GLU A 111 -0.03 -9.55 -3.46
C GLU A 111 -0.29 -8.29 -2.62
N PHE A 112 0.35 -7.15 -2.94
CA PHE A 112 0.14 -5.90 -2.21
C PHE A 112 -1.20 -5.24 -2.54
N ARG A 113 -1.68 -5.41 -3.78
CA ARG A 113 -3.02 -4.98 -4.17
C ARG A 113 -4.06 -5.82 -3.43
N ASP A 114 -3.88 -7.13 -3.44
CA ASP A 114 -4.81 -8.06 -2.80
C ASP A 114 -4.84 -7.82 -1.30
N ALA A 115 -3.68 -7.64 -0.66
CA ALA A 115 -3.60 -7.33 0.76
C ALA A 115 -4.38 -6.06 1.14
N GLN A 116 -4.32 -5.01 0.30
CA GLN A 116 -5.11 -3.79 0.52
C GLN A 116 -6.61 -4.05 0.38
N LEU A 117 -7.05 -4.69 -0.69
CA LEU A 117 -8.48 -4.92 -0.93
C LEU A 117 -9.07 -5.93 0.08
N CYS A 118 -8.39 -7.03 0.33
CA CYS A 118 -8.81 -8.06 1.28
C CYS A 118 -8.86 -7.52 2.72
N SER A 119 -7.90 -6.68 3.13
CA SER A 119 -7.92 -6.11 4.50
C SER A 119 -9.03 -5.08 4.72
N ILE A 120 -9.49 -4.40 3.66
CA ILE A 120 -10.65 -3.50 3.74
C ILE A 120 -11.95 -4.31 3.84
N GLU A 121 -12.04 -5.41 3.10
CA GLU A 121 -13.26 -6.22 2.99
C GLU A 121 -13.47 -7.18 4.17
N PHE A 122 -12.40 -7.88 4.58
CA PHE A 122 -12.48 -9.01 5.47
C PHE A 122 -11.71 -8.75 6.77
N PRO A 123 -12.39 -8.34 7.86
CA PRO A 123 -11.75 -8.21 9.16
C PRO A 123 -11.49 -9.58 9.83
N ASP A 124 -12.23 -10.63 9.43
CA ASP A 124 -12.08 -11.98 9.94
C ASP A 124 -10.92 -12.71 9.25
N LEU A 125 -10.08 -13.37 10.07
CA LEU A 125 -8.83 -13.99 9.58
C LEU A 125 -9.07 -15.06 8.51
N ASP A 126 -10.07 -15.94 8.71
CA ASP A 126 -10.36 -17.03 7.77
C ASP A 126 -10.83 -16.50 6.40
N GLU A 127 -11.61 -15.43 6.39
CA GLU A 127 -12.11 -14.81 5.16
C GLU A 127 -11.02 -13.99 4.45
N TYR A 128 -10.20 -13.28 5.22
CA TYR A 128 -9.00 -12.61 4.70
C TYR A 128 -8.06 -13.61 4.03
N ASP A 129 -7.75 -14.72 4.70
CA ASP A 129 -6.90 -15.80 4.16
C ASP A 129 -7.51 -16.43 2.90
N ALA A 130 -8.84 -16.59 2.86
CA ALA A 130 -9.53 -17.07 1.68
C ALA A 130 -9.50 -16.06 0.52
N CYS A 131 -9.52 -14.76 0.82
CA CYS A 131 -9.40 -13.69 -0.17
C CYS A 131 -8.01 -13.66 -0.81
N MET A 132 -6.95 -13.72 0.00
CA MET A 132 -5.56 -13.68 -0.47
C MET A 132 -5.16 -14.87 -1.37
N LYS A 133 -5.86 -16.01 -1.26
CA LYS A 133 -5.55 -17.24 -2.04
C LYS A 133 -6.13 -17.24 -3.45
N LYS A 134 -7.03 -16.31 -3.81
CA LYS A 134 -7.83 -16.40 -5.04
C LYS A 134 -7.00 -16.26 -6.33
N ASP A 135 -5.80 -15.70 -6.26
CA ASP A 135 -4.94 -15.49 -7.43
C ASP A 135 -4.04 -16.68 -7.81
N GLU A 136 -3.93 -17.72 -6.97
CA GLU A 136 -3.21 -18.95 -7.35
C GLU A 136 -3.99 -19.83 -8.36
N THR A 137 -5.30 -19.60 -8.51
CA THR A 137 -6.17 -20.48 -9.33
C THR A 137 -6.36 -19.97 -10.76
N THR A 138 -5.66 -18.91 -11.16
CA THR A 138 -5.65 -18.40 -12.55
C THR A 138 -4.27 -18.57 -13.20
N THR A 139 -3.55 -19.65 -12.87
CA THR A 139 -2.49 -20.14 -13.76
C THR A 139 -3.13 -20.99 -14.84
N THR A 140 -3.19 -20.41 -16.03
CA THR A 140 -3.53 -21.00 -17.32
C THR A 140 -3.22 -22.50 -17.38
N THR A 141 -4.26 -23.33 -17.49
CA THR A 141 -4.14 -24.63 -18.13
C THR A 141 -3.73 -24.40 -19.58
N VAL A 142 -2.43 -24.27 -19.81
CA VAL A 142 -1.87 -24.52 -21.13
C VAL A 142 -2.08 -26.02 -21.36
N THR A 143 -3.10 -26.33 -22.15
CA THR A 143 -3.32 -27.67 -22.68
C THR A 143 -2.09 -28.02 -23.51
N ASN A 144 -1.28 -28.96 -22.99
CA ASN A 144 -0.21 -29.57 -23.76
C ASN A 144 -0.84 -30.43 -24.86
N ASP A 145 -0.95 -29.87 -26.06
CA ASP A 145 -1.17 -30.70 -27.26
C ASP A 145 0.15 -31.40 -27.63
N PRO A 146 0.11 -32.69 -28.02
CA PRO A 146 1.31 -33.46 -28.32
C PRO A 146 1.83 -33.09 -29.72
N ILE A 147 3.01 -32.48 -29.79
CA ILE A 147 3.74 -32.36 -31.06
C ILE A 147 4.45 -33.67 -31.34
N THR A 148 3.99 -34.32 -32.41
CA THR A 148 4.57 -35.51 -33.03
C THR A 148 6.04 -35.31 -33.36
N SER A 149 6.87 -36.24 -32.90
CA SER A 149 8.30 -36.33 -33.20
C SER A 149 8.55 -36.72 -34.65
N THR A 150 9.36 -35.96 -35.37
CA THR A 150 10.09 -36.46 -36.55
C THR A 150 11.58 -36.22 -36.37
N ILE A 151 12.29 -37.34 -36.26
CA ILE A 151 13.74 -37.49 -36.22
C ILE A 151 14.27 -37.34 -37.65
N ILE A 152 15.25 -36.45 -37.87
CA ILE A 152 16.23 -36.61 -38.96
C ILE A 152 17.64 -36.40 -38.39
N SER A 153 18.43 -37.45 -38.60
CA SER A 153 19.86 -37.63 -38.32
C SER A 153 20.72 -36.93 -39.38
N ASP A 154 21.83 -36.28 -39.00
CA ASP A 154 23.19 -36.70 -39.39
C ASP A 154 24.30 -35.71 -38.92
N ASN A 155 25.52 -36.25 -38.79
CA ASN A 155 26.64 -35.93 -37.89
C ASN A 155 27.69 -34.85 -38.39
N PRO A 156 28.77 -34.52 -37.61
CA PRO A 156 29.54 -33.24 -37.60
C PRO A 156 30.98 -33.40 -38.20
N PRO A 157 32.10 -32.73 -37.77
CA PRO A 157 32.34 -31.45 -37.06
C PRO A 157 33.43 -30.54 -37.72
N SER A 158 33.51 -29.24 -37.38
CA SER A 158 34.79 -28.49 -37.47
C SER A 158 34.85 -27.20 -36.62
N THR A 159 35.70 -27.26 -35.60
CA THR A 159 36.77 -26.30 -35.23
C THR A 159 36.49 -24.89 -34.68
N LEU A 160 37.13 -24.66 -33.52
CA LEU A 160 37.87 -23.48 -33.04
C LEU A 160 37.09 -22.32 -32.39
N SER A 161 37.34 -22.17 -31.07
CA SER A 161 37.20 -20.92 -30.30
C SER A 161 38.23 -19.87 -30.75
N PRO A 162 38.07 -18.58 -30.37
CA PRO A 162 38.63 -18.16 -29.08
C PRO A 162 37.75 -17.22 -28.23
N THR A 163 38.06 -17.30 -26.94
CA THR A 163 37.82 -16.43 -25.79
C THR A 163 37.80 -14.93 -26.04
N THR A 164 36.91 -14.20 -25.36
CA THR A 164 37.27 -12.90 -24.73
C THR A 164 36.39 -12.63 -23.49
N GLU A 165 37.07 -12.21 -22.42
CA GLU A 165 36.59 -11.88 -21.07
C GLU A 165 35.55 -10.75 -21.02
N ALA A 166 34.67 -10.80 -20.02
CA ALA A 166 34.08 -9.61 -19.42
C ALA A 166 33.87 -9.83 -17.91
N THR A 167 34.86 -9.33 -17.18
CA THR A 167 34.93 -8.91 -15.77
C THR A 167 33.65 -8.90 -14.95
N THR A 168 33.69 -9.69 -13.88
CA THR A 168 32.87 -9.59 -12.68
C THR A 168 33.26 -8.37 -11.85
N THR A 169 32.28 -7.57 -11.41
CA THR A 169 32.43 -6.72 -10.22
C THR A 169 31.29 -7.01 -9.25
N ASN A 170 31.61 -7.89 -8.29
CA ASN A 170 30.80 -8.17 -7.11
C ASN A 170 30.75 -6.93 -6.20
N PHE A 171 29.56 -6.46 -5.87
CA PHE A 171 29.35 -5.48 -4.80
C PHE A 171 28.93 -6.20 -3.52
N SER A 172 29.80 -6.16 -2.51
CA SER A 172 29.58 -6.74 -1.17
C SER A 172 28.82 -5.74 -0.27
N PRO A 173 27.70 -6.12 0.38
CA PRO A 173 27.13 -5.30 1.45
C PRO A 173 27.90 -5.52 2.75
N LYS A 174 28.33 -4.42 3.38
CA LYS A 174 29.03 -4.41 4.67
C LYS A 174 28.09 -4.78 5.83
N SER A 175 28.71 -5.42 6.82
CA SER A 175 28.17 -6.06 8.03
C SER A 175 27.11 -5.28 8.83
N LYS A 176 26.06 -6.00 9.23
CA LYS A 176 25.08 -5.64 10.27
C LYS A 176 25.78 -5.42 11.62
N LYS A 177 25.57 -4.27 12.25
CA LYS A 177 25.83 -4.07 13.69
C LYS A 177 24.53 -4.22 14.45
N SER A 178 24.52 -5.19 15.37
CA SER A 178 23.49 -5.43 16.37
C SER A 178 23.34 -4.20 17.27
N LEU A 179 22.13 -3.64 17.38
CA LEU A 179 21.75 -2.74 18.45
C LEU A 179 20.79 -3.47 19.40
N THR A 180 21.27 -3.63 20.62
CA THR A 180 20.60 -4.22 21.77
C THR A 180 19.46 -3.35 22.28
N LEU A 181 18.37 -4.00 22.71
CA LEU A 181 17.20 -3.42 23.39
C LEU A 181 17.58 -2.49 24.54
N TRP A 182 17.16 -1.23 24.45
CA TRP A 182 16.93 -0.37 25.62
C TRP A 182 15.55 0.26 25.44
N SER A 183 14.52 -0.43 25.94
CA SER A 183 13.17 0.11 25.97
C SER A 183 13.04 1.14 27.09
N PHE A 184 12.67 2.34 26.66
CA PHE A 184 12.05 3.46 27.33
C PHE A 184 11.42 3.16 28.72
N ALA A 185 12.02 3.78 29.74
CA ALA A 185 11.28 4.31 30.88
C ALA A 185 11.12 5.82 30.67
N TRP A 186 10.05 6.40 31.22
CA TRP A 186 9.66 7.82 31.27
C TRP A 186 8.55 8.24 30.29
N LEU A 187 7.29 8.17 30.72
CA LEU A 187 6.54 9.35 31.20
C LEU A 187 5.10 8.92 31.55
N SER A 188 4.73 9.02 32.83
CA SER A 188 3.34 9.15 33.25
C SER A 188 3.35 9.89 34.56
N LEU A 189 3.26 11.22 34.50
CA LEU A 189 2.92 12.01 35.67
C LEU A 189 2.28 13.35 35.26
N ILE A 190 0.97 13.43 35.51
CA ILE A 190 0.20 14.61 35.98
C ILE A 190 0.11 15.77 34.95
N ILE A 191 -1.08 16.27 34.62
CA ILE A 191 -1.78 17.32 35.37
C ILE A 191 -3.30 17.22 35.17
N LEU A 192 -3.99 17.04 36.29
CA LEU A 192 -5.35 17.53 36.56
C LEU A 192 -5.17 18.71 37.51
N THR A 193 -5.48 19.91 37.05
CA THR A 193 -6.03 21.06 37.79
C THR A 193 -6.52 22.07 36.78
#